data_AF-A0A4D4KYM2-F1
#
_entry.id   AF-A0A4D4KYM2-F1
#
_cell.length_a   1.000
_cell.length_b   1.000
_cell.length_c   1.000
_cell.angle_alpha   90.00
_cell.angle_beta   90.00
_cell.angle_gamma   90.00
#
_symmetry.space_group_name_H-M   'P 1'
#
loop_
_entity.id
_entity.type
_entity.pdbx_description
1 polymer ?
#
loop_
_entity_poly.entity_id
_entity_poly.type
_entity_poly.pdbx_seq_one_letter_code
_entity_poly.pdbx_strand_id
1 'polypeptide(L)' 'MADEQDRRDDQRDPIRARPLGSAPVPLSVLDLATVGSGVTAAEALRTTTELARLAERRGFQRFWVAEHHSMPGVASSSRR' A
#
# COMPACT_ATOMS: atom_id res chain seq x y z
N MET A 1 41.04 0.56 -4.84
CA MET A 1 40.28 0.19 -6.04
C MET A 1 39.06 -0.62 -5.61
N ALA A 2 38.11 0.03 -4.95
CA ALA A 2 36.86 -0.57 -4.53
C ALA A 2 35.83 0.56 -4.54
N ASP A 3 35.28 0.83 -5.72
CA ASP A 3 34.18 1.78 -5.94
C ASP A 3 33.88 1.74 -7.43
N GLU A 4 32.84 1.01 -7.84
CA GLU A 4 32.02 1.31 -9.03
C GLU A 4 30.89 0.28 -9.20
N GLN A 5 31.03 -0.95 -8.68
CA GLN A 5 30.08 -2.04 -8.95
C GLN A 5 28.84 -2.11 -8.03
N ASP A 6 28.86 -1.53 -6.83
CA ASP A 6 27.74 -1.65 -5.87
C ASP A 6 26.54 -0.71 -6.18
N ARG A 7 26.72 0.24 -7.11
CA ARG A 7 25.65 1.19 -7.50
C ARG A 7 24.76 0.69 -8.64
N ARG A 8 24.91 -0.56 -9.08
CA ARG A 8 24.27 -1.06 -10.32
C ARG A 8 23.29 -2.22 -10.12
N ASP A 9 22.71 -2.40 -8.94
CA ASP A 9 21.67 -3.44 -8.74
C ASP A 9 20.37 -2.99 -8.04
N ASP A 10 20.26 -1.73 -7.60
CA ASP A 10 19.08 -1.26 -6.84
C ASP A 10 17.87 -0.86 -7.73
N GLN A 11 18.02 -0.86 -9.06
CA GLN A 11 17.03 -0.27 -9.97
C GLN A 11 15.95 -1.27 -10.47
N ARG A 12 15.94 -2.54 -10.02
CA ARG A 12 15.08 -3.59 -10.63
C ARG A 12 14.37 -4.56 -9.68
N ASP A 13 14.35 -4.33 -8.37
CA ASP A 13 13.51 -5.14 -7.48
C ASP A 13 12.10 -4.51 -7.35
N PRO A 14 11.06 -5.05 -8.01
CA PRO A 14 9.70 -4.52 -7.90
C PRO A 14 9.12 -4.69 -6.49
N ILE A 15 9.80 -5.41 -5.59
CA ILE A 15 9.44 -5.64 -4.18
C ILE A 15 10.20 -4.71 -3.22
N ARG A 16 11.40 -4.22 -3.56
CA ARG A 16 12.10 -3.19 -2.78
C ARG A 16 11.88 -1.82 -3.43
N ALA A 17 10.91 -1.08 -2.88
CA ALA A 17 10.66 0.29 -3.36
C ALA A 17 11.70 1.23 -2.76
N ARG A 18 11.95 2.35 -3.44
CA ARG A 18 12.87 3.38 -2.95
C ARG A 18 12.21 4.18 -1.83
N PRO A 19 12.92 4.50 -0.73
CA PRO A 19 12.37 5.35 0.32
C PRO A 19 11.92 6.72 -0.23
N LEU A 20 10.68 7.12 0.08
CA LEU A 20 10.09 8.38 -0.40
C LEU A 20 9.95 9.45 0.71
N GLY A 21 10.29 9.12 1.97
CA GLY A 21 10.11 10.00 3.14
C GLY A 21 11.36 10.11 4.01
N SER A 22 11.29 10.97 5.04
CA SER A 22 12.40 11.27 5.97
C SER A 22 12.40 10.43 7.25
N ALA A 23 11.51 9.43 7.34
CA ALA A 23 11.47 8.55 8.50
C ALA A 23 12.79 7.77 8.64
N PRO A 24 13.29 7.51 9.87
CA PRO A 24 14.53 6.76 10.09
C PRO A 24 14.51 5.35 9.50
N VAL A 25 13.32 4.79 9.29
CA VAL A 25 13.06 3.52 8.62
C VAL A 25 11.92 3.74 7.62
N PRO A 26 12.01 3.21 6.38
CA PRO A 26 10.94 3.39 5.41
C PRO A 26 9.62 2.77 5.88
N LEU A 27 8.53 3.53 5.79
CA LEU A 27 7.19 3.10 6.20
C LEU A 27 6.34 2.76 4.98
N SER A 28 5.48 1.76 5.12
CA SER A 28 4.50 1.35 4.10
C SER A 28 3.14 1.10 4.76
N VAL A 29 2.08 1.06 3.96
CA VAL A 29 0.71 0.80 4.43
C VAL A 29 0.23 -0.54 3.86
N LEU A 30 -0.42 -1.34 4.72
CA LEU A 30 -1.26 -2.47 4.33
C LEU A 30 -2.70 -2.12 4.68
N ASP A 31 -3.55 -1.99 3.67
CA ASP A 31 -4.98 -1.75 3.82
C ASP A 31 -5.77 -3.04 3.57
N LEU A 32 -6.73 -3.32 4.44
CA LEU A 32 -7.63 -4.45 4.31
C LEU A 32 -8.96 -4.06 3.62
N ALA A 33 -9.20 -2.77 3.34
CA ALA A 33 -10.46 -2.26 2.81
C ALA A 33 -11.67 -2.70 3.66
N THR A 34 -11.55 -2.55 4.99
CA THR A 34 -12.57 -2.99 5.95
C THR A 34 -13.88 -2.23 5.77
N VAL A 35 -15.00 -2.97 5.72
CA VAL A 35 -16.35 -2.41 5.67
C VAL A 35 -16.87 -2.34 7.11
N GLY A 36 -16.85 -1.14 7.68
CA GLY A 36 -17.38 -0.86 9.02
C GLY A 36 -18.90 -1.01 9.09
N SER A 37 -19.45 -1.02 10.30
CA SER A 37 -20.90 -1.05 10.50
C SER A 37 -21.56 0.19 9.90
N GLY A 38 -22.63 0.00 9.11
CA GLY A 38 -23.32 1.08 8.42
C GLY A 38 -22.59 1.66 7.21
N VAL A 39 -21.43 1.11 6.83
CA VAL A 39 -20.65 1.54 5.66
C VAL A 39 -20.82 0.54 4.53
N THR A 40 -20.88 1.02 3.30
CA THR A 40 -20.94 0.17 2.10
C THR A 40 -19.54 -0.21 1.62
N ALA A 41 -19.45 -1.27 0.81
CA ALA A 41 -18.19 -1.64 0.16
C ALA A 41 -17.65 -0.51 -0.74
N ALA A 42 -18.52 0.24 -1.41
CA ALA A 42 -18.12 1.37 -2.26
C ALA A 42 -17.50 2.51 -1.45
N GLU A 43 -18.04 2.81 -0.27
CA GLU A 43 -17.48 3.81 0.64
C GLU A 43 -16.14 3.36 1.24
N ALA A 44 -16.01 2.07 1.60
CA ALA A 44 -14.74 1.51 2.05
C ALA A 44 -13.65 1.63 0.95
N LEU A 45 -13.96 1.30 -0.30
CA LEU A 45 -13.03 1.43 -1.43
C LEU A 45 -12.68 2.90 -1.74
N ARG A 46 -13.64 3.82 -1.57
CA ARG A 46 -13.36 5.26 -1.68
C ARG A 46 -12.37 5.70 -0.60
N THR A 47 -12.57 5.23 0.63
CA THR A 47 -11.68 5.50 1.76
C THR A 47 -10.27 4.96 1.51
N THR A 48 -10.15 3.73 1.00
CA THR A 48 -8.87 3.14 0.55
C THR A 48 -8.17 4.04 -0.47
N THR A 49 -8.90 4.58 -1.44
CA THR A 49 -8.34 5.48 -2.46
C THR A 49 -7.83 6.78 -1.86
N GLU A 50 -8.58 7.38 -0.92
CA GLU A 50 -8.18 8.60 -0.22
C GLU A 50 -6.96 8.36 0.67
N LEU A 51 -6.91 7.21 1.35
CA LEU A 51 -5.79 6.79 2.18
C LEU A 51 -4.52 6.59 1.33
N ALA A 52 -4.63 5.94 0.18
CA ALA A 52 -3.49 5.75 -0.73
C ALA A 52 -2.90 7.10 -1.18
N ARG A 53 -3.76 8.05 -1.57
CA ARG A 53 -3.32 9.42 -1.92
C ARG A 53 -2.68 10.13 -0.75
N LEU A 54 -3.20 9.95 0.47
CA LEU A 54 -2.61 10.54 1.68
C LEU A 54 -1.24 9.92 1.98
N ALA A 55 -1.11 8.61 1.88
CA ALA A 55 0.13 7.88 2.10
C ALA A 55 1.24 8.36 1.14
N GLU A 56 0.91 8.52 -0.14
CA GLU A 56 1.81 9.09 -1.16
C GLU A 56 2.29 10.50 -0.76
N ARG A 57 1.37 11.42 -0.43
CA ARG A 57 1.73 12.78 0.01
C ARG A 57 2.58 12.83 1.28
N ARG A 58 2.57 11.76 2.08
CA ARG A 58 3.32 11.65 3.34
C ARG A 58 4.62 10.86 3.19
N GLY A 59 4.96 10.41 1.98
CA GLY A 59 6.22 9.73 1.70
C GLY A 59 6.25 8.26 2.15
N PHE A 60 5.08 7.63 2.31
CA PHE A 60 5.03 6.17 2.47
C PHE A 60 5.50 5.50 1.19
N GLN A 61 6.29 4.45 1.37
CA GLN A 61 7.04 3.81 0.29
C GLN A 61 6.17 2.88 -0.57
N ARG A 62 5.27 2.14 0.08
CA ARG A 62 4.33 1.21 -0.59
C ARG A 62 2.95 1.32 0.03
N PHE A 63 1.97 0.99 -0.79
CA PHE A 63 0.59 0.80 -0.39
C PHE A 63 0.13 -0.54 -0.94
N TRP A 64 -0.20 -1.47 -0.05
CA TRP A 64 -0.72 -2.79 -0.40
C TRP A 64 -2.18 -2.91 0.01
N VAL A 65 -2.96 -3.61 -0.82
CA VAL A 65 -4.35 -3.95 -0.52
C VAL A 65 -4.43 -5.46 -0.41
N ALA A 66 -5.03 -5.95 0.68
CA ALA A 66 -5.27 -7.36 0.87
C ALA A 66 -6.54 -7.81 0.12
N GLU A 67 -6.48 -8.96 -0.55
CA GLU A 67 -7.63 -9.61 -1.16
C GLU A 67 -8.29 -10.56 -0.17
N HIS A 68 -9.62 -10.48 -0.04
CA HIS A 68 -10.40 -11.35 0.82
C HIS A 68 -11.63 -11.89 0.10
N HIS A 69 -11.87 -13.19 0.22
CA HIS A 69 -13.10 -13.85 -0.24
C HIS A 69 -13.94 -14.25 0.97
N SER A 70 -15.26 -14.07 0.86
CA SER A 70 -16.23 -14.56 1.84
C SER A 70 -16.08 -14.02 3.28
N MET A 71 -15.48 -12.85 3.47
CA MET A 71 -15.43 -12.14 4.76
C MET A 71 -16.49 -11.02 4.80
N PRO A 72 -17.52 -11.10 5.65
CA PRO A 72 -18.60 -10.11 5.70
C PRO A 72 -18.15 -8.67 6.00
N GLY A 73 -16.97 -8.48 6.62
CA GLY A 73 -16.44 -7.18 7.04
C GLY A 73 -15.34 -6.59 6.16
N VAL A 74 -15.11 -7.11 4.95
CA VAL A 74 -14.10 -6.59 4.02
C VAL A 74 -14.73 -6.34 2.65
N ALA A 75 -14.34 -5.25 2.00
CA ALA A 75 -14.76 -4.96 0.64
C ALA A 75 -14.15 -6.00 -0.30
N SER A 76 -15.01 -6.69 -1.06
CA SER A 76 -14.60 -7.77 -1.97
C SER A 76 -15.26 -7.56 -3.33
N SER A 77 -14.52 -7.83 -4.40
CA SER A 77 -15.01 -7.83 -5.79
C SER A 77 -15.92 -9.03 -6.11
N SER A 78 -16.05 -9.99 -5.19
CA SER A 78 -16.65 -11.31 -5.43
C SER A 78 -18.14 -11.42 -5.05
N ARG A 79 -18.84 -10.32 -4.77
CA ARG A 79 -20.30 -10.37 -4.61
C ARG A 79 -20.96 -10.17 -5.98
N ARG A 80 -21.57 -11.23 -6.51
CA ARG A 80 -22.55 -11.15 -7.59
C ARG A 80 -23.69 -10.21 -7.21
#